data_AF-A0AA42H5K1-F1
#
_entry.id   AF-A0AA42H5K1-F1
#
_cell.length_a   1.000
_cell.length_b   1.000
_cell.length_c   1.000
_cell.angle_alpha   90.00
_cell.angle_beta   90.00
_cell.angle_gamma   90.00
#
_symmetry.space_group_name_H-M   'P 1'
#
loop_
_entity.id
_entity.type
_entity.pdbx_description
1 polymer ?
#
loop_
_entity_poly.entity_id
_entity_poly.type
_entity_poly.pdbx_seq_one_letter_code
_entity_poly.pdbx_strand_id
1 'polypeptide(L)'
;MATLEYITYTPHRAEVAGGSVVWQRVRGGRALLGLPQLFWRDGTPWREANVWARERATAKGVDLKTIQANLRHLLAYAHFLEAEEIDWRHFPQREEDRCLVRWRGALVKARGYGISSSTASQRMAATIRFYRYAAANGLISKSSPMWEDKLVVLRTFNQVGFERTISMVSTNLSISNRTRHAERLEDGLQPVSEVHMQELLAYTAKNTSSELNLLLSLGFFTGARIQTLAGFRVKTILNAVEDPCARGIFRLSVGPAANPPVPTKFSVNGQILIPEQLLNTIKAYIYSVQRLHREAKADQENKDLVFLTRFGHAYSDRVLGKSPAINRLMADLRRKAVKDGLNFMANFHFHQTRATFGTWLTTIALRVGDPITAVAFVRDAMLHKNESTTFRYIRFIRQSKVKAEVANEFTRAFSGIDIFQE
;
A
#
# COMPACT_ATOMS: atom_id res chain seq x y z
N MET A 1 -9.12 7.24 -26.62
CA MET A 1 -8.29 7.75 -25.51
C MET A 1 -7.11 6.81 -25.35
N ALA A 2 -5.96 7.32 -24.89
CA ALA A 2 -4.77 6.53 -24.63
C ALA A 2 -5.07 5.28 -23.77
N THR A 3 -4.33 4.21 -23.99
CA THR A 3 -4.50 2.93 -23.31
C THR A 3 -3.21 2.51 -22.60
N LEU A 4 -3.36 1.66 -21.60
CA LEU A 4 -2.25 1.04 -20.87
C LEU A 4 -2.40 -0.47 -20.94
N GLU A 5 -1.49 -1.11 -21.63
CA GLU A 5 -1.46 -2.56 -21.83
C GLU A 5 -0.30 -3.19 -21.04
N TYR A 6 -0.36 -4.50 -20.82
CA TYR A 6 0.66 -5.24 -20.08
C TYR A 6 1.17 -6.39 -20.94
N ILE A 7 2.47 -6.38 -21.22
CA ILE A 7 3.10 -7.37 -22.11
C ILE A 7 4.02 -8.31 -21.35
N THR A 8 4.30 -9.46 -21.95
CA THR A 8 5.42 -10.32 -21.55
C THR A 8 6.65 -9.92 -22.36
N TYR A 9 7.58 -9.24 -21.72
CA TYR A 9 8.81 -8.79 -22.38
C TYR A 9 9.93 -9.81 -22.19
N THR A 10 10.49 -10.30 -23.29
CA THR A 10 11.69 -11.14 -23.28
C THR A 10 12.85 -10.32 -23.86
N PRO A 11 13.96 -10.13 -23.14
CA PRO A 11 15.10 -9.37 -23.65
C PRO A 11 15.72 -10.06 -24.89
N HIS A 12 15.87 -9.30 -25.98
CA HIS A 12 16.59 -9.72 -27.19
C HIS A 12 17.77 -8.78 -27.44
N ARG A 13 18.84 -9.29 -28.05
CA ARG A 13 19.97 -8.53 -28.57
C ARG A 13 20.02 -8.66 -30.08
N ALA A 14 20.43 -7.58 -30.74
CA ALA A 14 20.76 -7.63 -32.16
C ALA A 14 22.13 -8.29 -32.32
N GLU A 15 22.22 -9.25 -33.24
CA GLU A 15 23.46 -9.91 -33.64
C GLU A 15 23.53 -9.91 -35.16
N VAL A 16 24.68 -9.52 -35.74
CA VAL A 16 24.85 -9.53 -37.19
C VAL A 16 25.34 -10.91 -37.60
N ALA A 17 24.52 -11.63 -38.34
CA ALA A 17 24.85 -12.95 -38.89
C ALA A 17 24.55 -12.97 -40.39
N GLY A 18 25.55 -13.32 -41.19
CA GLY A 18 25.41 -13.42 -42.65
C GLY A 18 24.99 -12.11 -43.34
N GLY A 19 25.41 -10.95 -42.84
CA GLY A 19 25.04 -9.64 -43.39
C GLY A 19 23.64 -9.15 -43.02
N SER A 20 22.92 -9.87 -42.16
CA SER A 20 21.57 -9.50 -41.68
C SER A 20 21.54 -9.36 -40.17
N VAL A 21 20.63 -8.51 -39.65
CA VAL A 21 20.40 -8.35 -38.21
C VAL A 21 19.44 -9.43 -37.74
N VAL A 22 19.91 -10.32 -36.86
CA VAL A 22 19.12 -11.36 -36.22
C VAL A 22 18.92 -11.00 -34.75
N TRP A 23 17.67 -11.09 -34.28
CA TRP A 23 17.33 -10.86 -32.87
C TRP A 23 17.42 -12.16 -32.08
N GLN A 24 18.45 -12.30 -31.26
CA GLN A 24 18.61 -13.46 -30.39
C GLN A 24 18.20 -13.13 -28.95
N ARG A 25 17.60 -14.10 -28.26
CA ARG A 25 17.32 -13.95 -26.82
C ARG A 25 18.62 -13.75 -26.05
N VAL A 26 18.62 -12.79 -25.14
CA VAL A 26 19.78 -12.57 -24.26
C VAL A 26 19.97 -13.79 -23.37
N ARG A 27 21.15 -14.42 -23.41
CA ARG A 27 21.49 -15.54 -22.50
C ARG A 27 21.39 -15.07 -21.05
N GLY A 28 20.59 -15.77 -20.24
CA GLY A 28 20.31 -15.38 -18.85
C GLY A 28 19.30 -14.22 -18.68
N GLY A 29 18.70 -13.72 -19.77
CA GLY A 29 17.67 -12.69 -19.72
C GLY A 29 16.37 -13.23 -19.14
N ARG A 30 15.95 -12.70 -17.98
CA ARG A 30 14.67 -13.07 -17.36
C ARG A 30 13.51 -12.41 -18.11
N ALA A 31 12.51 -13.20 -18.51
CA ALA A 31 11.26 -12.67 -19.03
C ALA A 31 10.52 -11.85 -17.96
N LEU A 32 10.08 -10.65 -18.33
CA LEU A 32 9.32 -9.74 -17.49
C LEU A 32 7.83 -9.89 -17.82
N LEU A 33 7.09 -10.53 -16.92
CA LEU A 33 5.64 -10.68 -17.02
C LEU A 33 4.96 -9.40 -16.55
N GLY A 34 4.12 -8.79 -17.40
CA GLY A 34 3.32 -7.63 -17.04
C GLY A 34 4.05 -6.28 -17.13
N LEU A 35 4.96 -6.13 -18.09
CA LEU A 35 5.60 -4.84 -18.38
C LEU A 35 4.55 -3.87 -18.95
N PRO A 36 4.31 -2.70 -18.32
CA PRO A 36 3.31 -1.74 -18.80
C PRO A 36 3.76 -1.06 -20.10
N GLN A 37 2.85 -0.88 -21.06
CA GLN A 37 3.04 -0.16 -22.32
C GLN A 37 1.89 0.83 -22.53
N LEU A 38 2.22 2.10 -22.80
CA LEU A 38 1.29 3.17 -23.14
C LEU A 38 1.16 3.31 -24.65
N PHE A 39 -0.08 3.45 -25.10
CA PHE A 39 -0.44 3.76 -26.48
C PHE A 39 -1.35 4.97 -26.51
N TRP A 40 -1.16 5.83 -27.50
CA TRP A 40 -2.05 6.96 -27.77
C TRP A 40 -3.37 6.47 -28.38
N ARG A 41 -4.36 7.37 -28.47
CA ARG A 41 -5.69 7.10 -29.04
C ARG A 41 -5.63 6.55 -30.46
N ASP A 42 -4.62 6.91 -31.23
CA ASP A 42 -4.40 6.43 -32.60
C ASP A 42 -3.73 5.04 -32.66
N GLY A 43 -3.46 4.42 -31.50
CA GLY A 43 -2.80 3.12 -31.39
C GLY A 43 -1.27 3.21 -31.51
N THR A 44 -0.70 4.39 -31.74
CA THR A 44 0.76 4.55 -31.77
C THR A 44 1.34 4.47 -30.36
N PRO A 45 2.51 3.83 -30.17
CA PRO A 45 3.11 3.72 -28.85
C PRO A 45 3.66 5.07 -28.39
N TRP A 46 3.47 5.40 -27.11
CA TRP A 46 4.26 6.46 -26.47
C TRP A 46 5.67 5.94 -26.19
N ARG A 47 6.52 5.94 -27.24
CA ARG A 47 7.81 5.25 -27.28
C ARG A 47 8.71 5.64 -26.10
N GLU A 48 8.80 6.91 -25.78
CA GLU A 48 9.65 7.46 -24.72
C GLU A 48 9.24 6.93 -23.35
N ALA A 49 7.93 6.94 -23.04
CA ALA A 49 7.41 6.41 -21.78
C ALA A 49 7.57 4.89 -21.70
N ASN A 50 7.46 4.18 -22.82
CA ASN A 50 7.61 2.73 -22.89
C ASN A 50 9.06 2.28 -22.73
N VAL A 51 10.01 3.01 -23.33
CA VAL A 51 11.45 2.79 -23.13
C VAL A 51 11.82 3.07 -21.67
N TRP A 52 11.29 4.15 -21.08
CA TRP A 52 11.46 4.44 -19.65
C TRP A 52 10.98 3.29 -18.75
N ALA A 53 9.79 2.73 -19.03
CA ALA A 53 9.24 1.60 -18.29
C ALA A 53 10.16 0.37 -18.38
N ARG A 54 10.62 0.04 -19.59
CA ARG A 54 11.52 -1.08 -19.86
C ARG A 54 12.85 -0.93 -19.11
N GLU A 55 13.51 0.22 -19.22
CA GLU A 55 14.81 0.46 -18.61
C GLU A 55 14.76 0.38 -17.09
N ARG A 56 13.71 0.94 -16.49
CA ARG A 56 13.46 0.80 -15.05
C ARG A 56 13.21 -0.64 -14.63
N ALA A 57 12.57 -1.44 -15.48
CA ALA A 57 12.27 -2.84 -15.18
C ALA A 57 13.49 -3.75 -15.34
N THR A 58 14.43 -3.38 -16.21
CA THR A 58 15.72 -4.07 -16.36
C THR A 58 16.79 -3.57 -15.38
N ALA A 59 16.64 -2.38 -14.81
CA ALA A 59 17.51 -1.85 -13.78
C ALA A 59 17.33 -2.61 -12.45
N LYS A 60 18.43 -2.88 -11.73
CA LYS A 60 18.37 -3.51 -10.40
C LYS A 60 17.71 -2.55 -9.40
N GLY A 61 16.77 -3.07 -8.60
CA GLY A 61 16.26 -2.39 -7.40
C GLY A 61 14.93 -1.66 -7.53
N VAL A 62 14.26 -1.68 -8.69
CA VAL A 62 12.90 -1.14 -8.83
C VAL A 62 11.89 -2.27 -9.01
N ASP A 63 10.94 -2.38 -8.08
CA ASP A 63 9.86 -3.34 -8.17
C ASP A 63 8.90 -3.02 -9.35
N LEU A 64 8.50 -4.04 -10.10
CA LEU A 64 7.66 -3.89 -11.30
C LEU A 64 6.33 -3.20 -10.97
N LYS A 65 5.75 -3.40 -9.78
CA LYS A 65 4.49 -2.74 -9.39
C LYS A 65 4.67 -1.23 -9.26
N THR A 66 5.85 -0.78 -8.85
CA THR A 66 6.19 0.65 -8.80
C THR A 66 6.19 1.24 -10.21
N ILE A 67 6.69 0.49 -11.19
CA ILE A 67 6.70 0.90 -12.61
C ILE A 67 5.27 0.92 -13.15
N GLN A 68 4.48 -0.12 -12.92
CA GLN A 68 3.06 -0.16 -13.28
C GLN A 68 2.25 0.97 -12.64
N ALA A 69 2.56 1.38 -11.39
CA ALA A 69 1.95 2.54 -10.77
C ALA A 69 2.35 3.84 -11.46
N ASN A 70 3.65 4.04 -11.76
CA ASN A 70 4.11 5.22 -12.50
C ASN A 70 3.43 5.34 -13.87
N LEU A 71 3.31 4.23 -14.62
CA LEU A 71 2.70 4.26 -15.96
C LEU A 71 1.17 4.46 -15.90
N ARG A 72 0.48 3.99 -14.84
CA ARG A 72 -0.93 4.36 -14.60
C ARG A 72 -1.10 5.86 -14.32
N HIS A 73 -0.14 6.47 -13.64
CA HIS A 73 -0.14 7.92 -13.43
C HIS A 73 0.15 8.69 -14.71
N LEU A 74 1.08 8.20 -15.54
CA LEU A 74 1.33 8.76 -16.87
C LEU A 74 0.15 8.56 -17.83
N LEU A 75 -0.61 7.46 -17.73
CA LEU A 75 -1.85 7.29 -18.51
C LEU A 75 -2.83 8.43 -18.25
N ALA A 76 -3.01 8.82 -16.98
CA ALA A 76 -3.88 9.95 -16.63
C ALA A 76 -3.35 11.28 -17.20
N TYR A 77 -2.04 11.41 -17.35
CA TYR A 77 -1.43 12.56 -18.02
C TYR A 77 -1.61 12.48 -19.55
N ALA A 78 -1.48 11.30 -20.16
CA ALA A 78 -1.75 11.05 -21.57
C ALA A 78 -3.18 11.44 -21.94
N HIS A 79 -4.15 11.03 -21.12
CA HIS A 79 -5.56 11.43 -21.29
C HIS A 79 -5.75 12.93 -21.25
N PHE A 80 -5.05 13.63 -20.35
CA PHE A 80 -5.09 15.08 -20.28
C PHE A 80 -4.50 15.73 -21.54
N LEU A 81 -3.34 15.26 -22.00
CA LEU A 81 -2.70 15.77 -23.22
C LEU A 81 -3.58 15.58 -24.45
N GLU A 82 -4.22 14.42 -24.60
CA GLU A 82 -5.17 14.16 -25.69
C GLU A 82 -6.42 15.02 -25.61
N ALA A 83 -6.97 15.22 -24.40
CA ALA A 83 -8.17 16.03 -24.21
C ALA A 83 -7.93 17.52 -24.48
N GLU A 84 -6.73 18.00 -24.20
CA GLU A 84 -6.34 19.40 -24.42
C GLU A 84 -5.61 19.63 -25.75
N GLU A 85 -5.38 18.56 -26.52
CA GLU A 85 -4.64 18.55 -27.80
C GLU A 85 -3.22 19.17 -27.69
N ILE A 86 -2.50 18.86 -26.61
CA ILE A 86 -1.16 19.39 -26.33
C ILE A 86 -0.10 18.31 -26.53
N ASP A 87 0.97 18.63 -27.26
CA ASP A 87 2.16 17.77 -27.31
C ASP A 87 2.89 17.79 -25.96
N TRP A 88 3.32 16.63 -25.47
CA TRP A 88 4.04 16.50 -24.20
C TRP A 88 5.39 17.27 -24.17
N ARG A 89 5.91 17.71 -25.32
CA ARG A 89 7.12 18.55 -25.47
C ARG A 89 6.78 20.04 -25.64
N HIS A 90 5.52 20.43 -25.45
CA HIS A 90 5.08 21.81 -25.58
C HIS A 90 5.56 22.68 -24.40
N PHE A 91 6.66 23.42 -24.63
CA PHE A 91 7.32 24.30 -23.67
C PHE A 91 7.52 25.72 -24.21
N PRO A 92 6.44 26.50 -24.42
CA PRO A 92 6.54 27.90 -24.82
C PRO A 92 7.19 28.77 -23.72
N GLN A 93 7.57 29.99 -24.10
CA GLN A 93 8.16 30.95 -23.16
C GLN A 93 7.21 31.28 -22.00
N ARG A 94 5.92 31.49 -22.30
CA ARG A 94 4.88 31.72 -21.30
C ARG A 94 4.71 30.47 -20.43
N GLU A 95 4.95 30.61 -19.13
CA GLU A 95 4.93 29.48 -18.19
C GLU A 95 3.55 28.82 -18.09
N GLU A 96 2.49 29.63 -18.08
CA GLU A 96 1.10 29.18 -17.98
C GLU A 96 0.67 28.22 -19.10
N ASP A 97 1.25 28.37 -20.29
CA ASP A 97 0.92 27.57 -21.48
C ASP A 97 1.68 26.24 -21.53
N ARG A 98 2.72 26.08 -20.71
CA ARG A 98 3.53 24.86 -20.69
C ARG A 98 2.68 23.67 -20.27
N CYS A 99 2.84 22.56 -20.98
CA CYS A 99 2.04 21.34 -20.78
C CYS A 99 2.03 20.85 -19.31
N LEU A 100 3.17 20.99 -18.61
CA LEU A 100 3.32 20.59 -17.21
C LEU A 100 2.61 21.52 -16.22
N VAL A 101 2.55 22.81 -16.52
CA VAL A 101 1.87 23.82 -15.68
C VAL A 101 0.36 23.68 -15.84
N ARG A 102 -0.12 23.53 -17.07
CA ARG A 102 -1.54 23.22 -17.35
C ARG A 102 -1.96 21.91 -16.69
N TRP A 103 -1.13 20.86 -16.75
CA TRP A 103 -1.40 19.60 -16.07
C TRP A 103 -1.51 19.74 -14.56
N ARG A 104 -0.60 20.51 -13.94
CA ARG A 104 -0.67 20.82 -12.51
C ARG A 104 -1.99 21.54 -12.18
N GLY A 105 -2.40 22.51 -12.99
CA GLY A 105 -3.68 23.21 -12.86
C GLY A 105 -4.87 22.25 -12.92
N ALA A 106 -4.89 21.36 -13.91
CA ALA A 106 -5.93 20.35 -14.07
C ALA A 106 -6.00 19.39 -12.86
N LEU A 107 -4.85 18.96 -12.33
CA LEU A 107 -4.79 18.12 -11.12
C LEU A 107 -5.33 18.84 -9.88
N VAL A 108 -5.02 20.14 -9.71
CA VAL A 108 -5.54 20.95 -8.61
C VAL A 108 -7.05 21.11 -8.73
N LYS A 109 -7.56 21.43 -9.92
CA LYS A 109 -9.00 21.53 -10.20
C LYS A 109 -9.71 20.21 -9.94
N ALA A 110 -9.14 19.08 -10.37
CA ALA A 110 -9.70 17.75 -10.18
C ALA A 110 -9.81 17.32 -8.70
N ARG A 111 -9.11 17.97 -7.76
CA ARG A 111 -9.30 17.75 -6.32
C ARG A 111 -10.69 18.20 -5.86
N GLY A 112 -11.26 19.23 -6.48
CA GLY A 112 -12.63 19.68 -6.21
C GLY A 112 -13.69 18.67 -6.67
N TYR A 113 -13.34 17.80 -7.63
CA TYR A 113 -14.25 16.82 -8.23
C TYR A 113 -13.97 15.37 -7.78
N GLY A 114 -13.28 15.17 -6.65
CA GLY A 114 -13.15 13.86 -6.00
C GLY A 114 -11.79 13.17 -6.09
N ILE A 115 -10.76 13.77 -6.71
CA ILE A 115 -9.41 13.22 -6.65
C ILE A 115 -8.75 13.56 -5.30
N SER A 116 -8.24 12.55 -4.60
CA SER A 116 -7.53 12.76 -3.33
C SER A 116 -6.24 13.58 -3.50
N SER A 117 -5.85 14.33 -2.45
CA SER A 117 -4.59 15.10 -2.44
C SER A 117 -3.37 14.21 -2.73
N SER A 118 -3.35 12.97 -2.24
CA SER A 118 -2.26 12.03 -2.45
C SER A 118 -2.22 11.54 -3.90
N THR A 119 -3.38 11.25 -4.51
CA THR A 119 -3.47 10.86 -5.93
C THR A 119 -2.96 11.96 -6.84
N ALA A 120 -3.37 13.22 -6.62
CA ALA A 120 -2.88 14.36 -7.41
C ALA A 120 -1.36 14.53 -7.28
N SER A 121 -0.84 14.44 -6.06
CA SER A 121 0.60 14.54 -5.78
C SER A 121 1.40 13.40 -6.44
N GLN A 122 0.90 12.16 -6.37
CA GLN A 122 1.53 10.99 -6.98
C GLN A 122 1.53 11.06 -8.51
N ARG A 123 0.42 11.54 -9.12
CA ARG A 123 0.35 11.79 -10.56
C ARG A 123 1.42 12.76 -11.01
N MET A 124 1.50 13.92 -10.36
CA MET A 124 2.49 14.94 -10.73
C MET A 124 3.93 14.44 -10.51
N ALA A 125 4.19 13.74 -9.41
CA ALA A 125 5.51 13.18 -9.13
C ALA A 125 5.94 12.13 -10.17
N ALA A 126 5.01 11.30 -10.66
CA ALA A 126 5.30 10.35 -11.73
C ALA A 126 5.62 11.05 -13.05
N THR A 127 4.86 12.10 -13.40
CA THR A 127 5.14 12.96 -14.56
C THR A 127 6.54 13.56 -14.45
N ILE A 128 6.88 14.24 -13.35
CA ILE A 128 8.21 14.83 -13.14
C ILE A 128 9.34 13.79 -13.28
N ARG A 129 9.17 12.58 -12.74
CA ARG A 129 10.17 11.50 -12.89
C ARG A 129 10.38 11.09 -14.34
N PHE A 130 9.32 11.06 -15.15
CA PHE A 130 9.41 10.79 -16.59
C PHE A 130 10.14 11.93 -17.32
N TYR A 131 9.82 13.19 -17.03
CA TYR A 131 10.50 14.32 -17.67
C TYR A 131 11.99 14.44 -17.29
N ARG A 132 12.35 14.13 -16.03
CA ARG A 132 13.76 14.02 -15.63
C ARG A 132 14.50 12.95 -16.44
N TYR A 133 13.85 11.81 -16.67
CA TYR A 133 14.38 10.78 -17.55
C TYR A 133 14.51 11.25 -19.00
N ALA A 134 13.47 11.90 -19.53
CA ALA A 134 13.43 12.39 -20.90
C ALA A 134 14.55 13.41 -21.17
N ALA A 135 14.75 14.36 -20.25
CA ALA A 135 15.84 15.33 -20.34
C ALA A 135 17.23 14.69 -20.24
N ALA A 136 17.42 13.73 -19.32
CA ALA A 136 18.69 13.03 -19.15
C ALA A 136 19.10 12.21 -20.39
N ASN A 137 18.13 11.74 -21.18
CA ASN A 137 18.36 10.96 -22.40
C ASN A 137 18.23 11.79 -23.69
N GLY A 138 18.15 13.12 -23.60
CA GLY A 138 18.07 14.00 -24.77
C GLY A 138 16.76 13.88 -25.57
N LEU A 139 15.70 13.32 -24.97
CA LEU A 139 14.37 13.21 -25.59
C LEU A 139 13.61 14.54 -25.59
N ILE A 140 14.08 15.50 -24.79
CA ILE A 140 13.65 16.90 -24.75
C ILE A 140 14.90 17.77 -24.81
N SER A 141 14.81 18.95 -25.42
CA SER A 141 15.92 19.90 -25.43
C SER A 141 16.37 20.25 -24.02
N LYS A 142 17.69 20.31 -23.81
CA LYS A 142 18.28 20.76 -22.53
C LYS A 142 17.92 22.21 -22.19
N SER A 143 17.58 23.01 -23.20
CA SER A 143 17.13 24.41 -23.04
C SER A 143 15.63 24.55 -22.78
N SER A 144 14.86 23.46 -22.77
CA SER A 144 13.41 23.53 -22.54
C SER A 144 13.11 24.02 -21.11
N PRO A 145 12.33 25.10 -20.93
CA PRO A 145 12.05 25.68 -19.63
C PRO A 145 10.95 24.90 -18.88
N MET A 146 11.23 23.66 -18.48
CA MET A 146 10.22 22.75 -17.93
C MET A 146 9.67 23.20 -16.57
N TRP A 147 10.56 23.49 -15.62
CA TRP A 147 10.23 23.89 -14.24
C TRP A 147 11.47 24.45 -13.53
N GLU A 148 11.26 24.98 -12.32
CA GLU A 148 12.34 25.36 -11.41
C GLU A 148 12.51 24.31 -10.30
N ASP A 149 13.72 23.80 -10.14
CA ASP A 149 14.07 22.95 -9.00
C ASP A 149 14.16 23.81 -7.73
N LYS A 150 13.56 23.33 -6.64
CA LYS A 150 13.57 23.96 -5.32
C LYS A 150 14.22 23.02 -4.32
N LEU A 151 15.26 23.48 -3.64
CA LEU A 151 15.88 22.72 -2.56
C LEU A 151 14.98 22.81 -1.33
N VAL A 152 14.37 21.69 -0.95
CA VAL A 152 13.52 21.56 0.22
C VAL A 152 14.31 20.88 1.32
N VAL A 153 14.57 21.62 2.38
CA VAL A 153 15.24 21.15 3.59
C VAL A 153 14.17 20.62 4.54
N LEU A 154 14.04 19.31 4.65
CA LEU A 154 13.20 18.68 5.67
C LEU A 154 14.06 18.47 6.92
N ARG A 155 13.78 19.29 7.94
CA ARG A 155 14.34 19.10 9.29
C ARG A 155 13.53 18.01 9.96
N THR A 156 14.16 16.86 10.16
CA THR A 156 13.58 15.72 10.88
C THR A 156 14.29 15.57 12.21
N PHE A 157 13.55 15.47 13.31
CA PHE A 157 14.11 15.24 14.62
C PHE A 157 14.16 13.73 14.88
N ASN A 158 15.33 13.20 15.22
CA ASN A 158 15.48 11.86 15.79
C ASN A 158 15.49 11.92 17.32
N GLN A 159 15.35 10.74 17.96
CA GLN A 159 15.01 10.50 19.37
C GLN A 159 15.86 11.21 20.46
N VAL A 160 16.92 11.97 20.12
CA VAL A 160 17.83 12.64 21.08
C VAL A 160 17.89 14.16 20.85
N GLY A 161 16.97 14.74 20.08
CA GLY A 161 16.97 16.18 19.77
C GLY A 161 17.97 16.60 18.70
N PHE A 162 18.68 15.66 18.07
CA PHE A 162 19.50 15.96 16.91
C PHE A 162 18.64 16.32 15.70
N GLU A 163 19.02 17.40 15.03
CA GLU A 163 18.40 17.84 13.79
C GLU A 163 19.01 17.05 12.62
N ARG A 164 18.25 16.11 12.05
CA ARG A 164 18.60 15.52 10.76
C ARG A 164 18.00 16.35 9.65
N THR A 165 18.85 17.10 8.98
CA THR A 165 18.52 17.81 7.75
C THR A 165 18.54 16.85 6.56
N ILE A 166 17.38 16.52 6.02
CA ILE A 166 17.25 15.84 4.73
C ILE A 166 17.03 16.92 3.68
N SER A 167 18.04 17.21 2.85
CA SER A 167 17.88 18.03 1.66
C SER A 167 17.29 17.19 0.53
N MET A 168 16.15 17.61 -0.01
CA MET A 168 15.51 17.01 -1.18
C MET A 168 15.30 18.06 -2.25
N VAL A 169 15.61 17.72 -3.50
CA VAL A 169 15.29 18.57 -4.66
C VAL A 169 13.84 18.34 -5.07
N SER A 170 12.97 19.28 -4.68
CA SER A 170 11.58 19.39 -5.15
C SER A 170 11.49 20.28 -6.39
N THR A 171 10.29 20.51 -6.91
CA THR A 171 10.04 21.41 -8.05
C THR A 171 8.90 22.39 -7.74
N ASN A 172 8.85 23.55 -8.40
CA ASN A 172 7.71 24.47 -8.32
C ASN A 172 6.39 23.82 -8.81
N LEU A 173 6.50 22.75 -9.61
CA LEU A 173 5.38 21.94 -10.06
C LEU A 173 4.80 20.98 -9.00
N SER A 174 5.51 20.76 -7.88
CA SER A 174 5.04 19.86 -6.83
C SER A 174 3.68 20.28 -6.25
N ILE A 175 2.77 19.31 -6.11
CA ILE A 175 1.46 19.53 -5.49
C ILE A 175 1.60 19.13 -4.02
N SER A 176 1.32 20.08 -3.12
CA SER A 176 1.37 19.80 -1.69
C SER A 176 0.27 18.82 -1.30
N ASN A 177 0.65 17.69 -0.71
CA ASN A 177 -0.29 16.73 -0.14
C ASN A 177 -0.83 17.21 1.22
N ARG A 178 -1.55 18.34 1.24
CA ARG A 178 -2.28 18.80 2.44
C ARG A 178 -3.63 18.09 2.49
N THR A 179 -3.78 17.18 3.44
CA THR A 179 -5.07 16.58 3.82
C THR A 179 -5.63 17.36 5.02
N ARG A 180 -6.94 17.64 5.04
CA ARG A 180 -7.60 18.21 6.23
C ARG A 180 -7.29 17.33 7.44
N HIS A 181 -6.83 17.94 8.53
CA HIS A 181 -6.27 17.28 9.71
C HIS A 181 -7.32 16.52 10.53
N ALA A 182 -7.79 15.37 10.02
CA ALA A 182 -8.25 14.30 10.91
C ALA A 182 -7.00 13.49 11.29
N GLU A 183 -6.82 13.22 12.58
CA GLU A 183 -5.75 12.34 13.05
C GLU A 183 -6.01 10.93 12.53
N ARG A 184 -5.09 10.48 11.69
CA ARG A 184 -5.19 9.22 10.96
C ARG A 184 -3.90 8.42 11.12
N LEU A 185 -4.02 7.11 11.29
CA LEU A 185 -2.92 6.16 11.39
C LEU A 185 -2.45 5.73 9.99
N GLU A 186 -1.87 4.51 9.86
CA GLU A 186 -1.50 3.98 8.55
C GLU A 186 -2.65 4.10 7.52
N ASP A 187 -2.31 4.53 6.31
CA ASP A 187 -3.24 4.71 5.16
C ASP A 187 -4.44 5.63 5.40
N GLY A 188 -4.40 6.48 6.42
CA GLY A 188 -5.47 7.44 6.64
C GLY A 188 -6.62 6.89 7.49
N LEU A 189 -6.43 5.74 8.14
CA LEU A 189 -7.49 5.00 8.83
C LEU A 189 -7.47 5.22 10.35
N GLN A 190 -8.63 4.98 10.98
CA GLN A 190 -8.80 4.96 12.42
C GLN A 190 -8.99 3.53 12.93
N PRO A 191 -8.55 3.22 14.16
CA PRO A 191 -8.79 1.92 14.76
C PRO A 191 -10.30 1.71 14.96
N VAL A 192 -10.73 0.46 14.81
CA VAL A 192 -12.07 0.02 15.21
C VAL A 192 -12.13 -0.07 16.74
N SER A 193 -13.27 0.30 17.33
CA SER A 193 -13.51 0.14 18.77
C SER A 193 -13.53 -1.33 19.17
N GLU A 194 -13.29 -1.63 20.44
CA GLU A 194 -13.30 -3.00 20.95
C GLU A 194 -14.67 -3.66 20.75
N VAL A 195 -15.77 -2.93 21.01
CA VAL A 195 -17.14 -3.39 20.80
C VAL A 195 -17.37 -3.79 19.34
N HIS A 196 -17.07 -2.90 18.39
CA HIS A 196 -17.25 -3.18 16.97
C HIS A 196 -16.34 -4.31 16.47
N MET A 197 -15.13 -4.46 17.03
CA MET A 197 -14.26 -5.60 16.73
C MET A 197 -14.90 -6.91 17.16
N GLN A 198 -15.42 -6.98 18.40
CA GLN A 198 -16.09 -8.16 18.94
C GLN A 198 -17.35 -8.50 18.13
N GLU A 199 -18.18 -7.50 17.83
CA GLU A 199 -19.37 -7.65 16.98
C GLU A 199 -19.01 -8.20 15.60
N LEU A 200 -17.97 -7.65 14.96
CA LEU A 200 -17.52 -8.09 13.63
C LEU A 200 -17.02 -9.54 13.66
N LEU A 201 -16.22 -9.92 14.66
CA LEU A 201 -15.70 -11.27 14.80
C LEU A 201 -16.81 -12.27 15.08
N ALA A 202 -17.77 -11.93 15.96
CA ALA A 202 -18.94 -12.76 16.24
C ALA A 202 -19.85 -12.91 15.01
N TYR A 203 -20.10 -11.82 14.29
CA TYR A 203 -20.90 -11.83 13.06
C TYR A 203 -20.25 -12.70 11.97
N THR A 204 -18.94 -12.53 11.74
CA THR A 204 -18.24 -13.27 10.68
C THR A 204 -18.08 -14.75 11.01
N ALA A 205 -17.96 -15.12 12.28
CA ALA A 205 -17.91 -16.51 12.71
C ALA A 205 -19.19 -17.29 12.36
N LYS A 206 -20.35 -16.60 12.36
CA LYS A 206 -21.67 -17.21 12.09
C LYS A 206 -22.09 -17.10 10.62
N ASN A 207 -21.79 -15.98 9.97
CA ASN A 207 -22.41 -15.61 8.69
C ASN A 207 -21.46 -15.65 7.47
N THR A 208 -20.19 -16.01 7.68
CA THR A 208 -19.18 -15.98 6.61
C THR A 208 -18.32 -17.25 6.59
N SER A 209 -17.47 -17.38 5.57
CA SER A 209 -16.52 -18.49 5.46
C SER A 209 -15.47 -18.43 6.58
N SER A 210 -15.07 -19.59 7.09
CA SER A 210 -14.00 -19.72 8.10
C SER A 210 -12.72 -18.99 7.70
N GLU A 211 -12.36 -18.94 6.42
CA GLU A 211 -11.19 -18.20 5.94
C GLU A 211 -11.28 -16.70 6.19
N LEU A 212 -12.46 -16.11 5.94
CA LEU A 212 -12.66 -14.67 6.11
C LEU A 212 -12.62 -14.30 7.59
N ASN A 213 -13.29 -15.10 8.44
CA ASN A 213 -13.21 -14.91 9.89
C ASN A 213 -11.76 -15.06 10.39
N LEU A 214 -11.04 -16.10 9.98
CA LEU A 214 -9.64 -16.30 10.37
C LEU A 214 -8.72 -15.18 9.87
N LEU A 215 -8.90 -14.69 8.64
CA LEU A 215 -8.15 -13.55 8.12
C LEU A 215 -8.38 -12.30 8.98
N LEU A 216 -9.63 -12.01 9.37
CA LEU A 216 -9.94 -10.87 10.24
C LEU A 216 -9.37 -11.05 11.65
N SER A 217 -9.54 -12.23 12.25
CA SER A 217 -8.97 -12.59 13.56
C SER A 217 -7.45 -12.40 13.55
N LEU A 218 -6.76 -12.96 12.55
CA LEU A 218 -5.33 -12.76 12.36
C LEU A 218 -4.97 -11.27 12.20
N GLY A 219 -5.74 -10.52 11.43
CA GLY A 219 -5.52 -9.08 11.28
C GLY A 219 -5.59 -8.33 12.62
N PHE A 220 -6.61 -8.61 13.44
CA PHE A 220 -6.82 -7.96 14.73
C PHE A 220 -5.80 -8.38 15.80
N PHE A 221 -5.36 -9.64 15.81
CA PHE A 221 -4.50 -10.18 16.88
C PHE A 221 -3.02 -10.28 16.54
N THR A 222 -2.63 -10.09 15.26
CA THR A 222 -1.21 -10.08 14.85
C THR A 222 -0.79 -8.77 14.18
N GLY A 223 -1.75 -7.94 13.77
CA GLY A 223 -1.51 -6.73 12.99
C GLY A 223 -0.91 -6.97 11.60
N ALA A 224 -0.82 -8.22 11.14
CA ALA A 224 -0.23 -8.53 9.85
C ALA A 224 -1.06 -7.97 8.69
N ARG A 225 -0.38 -7.53 7.62
CA ARG A 225 -1.04 -7.02 6.42
C ARG A 225 -1.75 -8.15 5.70
N ILE A 226 -2.87 -7.85 5.07
CA ILE A 226 -3.67 -8.85 4.35
C ILE A 226 -2.88 -9.63 3.30
N GLN A 227 -1.91 -9.00 2.62
CA GLN A 227 -1.04 -9.68 1.67
C GLN A 227 -0.10 -10.69 2.35
N THR A 228 0.38 -10.36 3.56
CA THR A 228 1.18 -11.25 4.39
C THR A 228 0.35 -12.44 4.86
N LEU A 229 -0.87 -12.18 5.36
CA LEU A 229 -1.80 -13.24 5.78
C LEU A 229 -2.18 -14.17 4.62
N ALA A 230 -2.54 -13.61 3.46
CA ALA A 230 -2.85 -14.38 2.26
C ALA A 230 -1.65 -15.18 1.71
N GLY A 231 -0.43 -14.84 2.13
CA GLY A 231 0.80 -15.54 1.77
C GLY A 231 1.29 -16.54 2.82
N PHE A 232 0.56 -16.74 3.92
CA PHE A 232 0.90 -17.80 4.87
C PHE A 232 0.81 -19.17 4.22
N ARG A 233 1.82 -19.99 4.52
CA ARG A 233 1.87 -21.39 4.13
C ARG A 233 1.72 -22.28 5.35
N VAL A 234 1.31 -23.53 5.16
CA VAL A 234 1.08 -24.49 6.24
C VAL A 234 2.30 -24.58 7.16
N LYS A 235 3.50 -24.70 6.58
CA LYS A 235 4.76 -24.73 7.34
C LYS A 235 5.04 -23.45 8.13
N THR A 236 4.58 -22.27 7.68
CA THR A 236 4.70 -21.02 8.47
C THR A 236 4.02 -21.18 9.82
N ILE A 237 2.84 -21.81 9.85
CA ILE A 237 2.03 -22.01 11.06
C ILE A 237 2.59 -23.16 11.91
N LEU A 238 3.04 -24.25 11.28
CA LEU A 238 3.59 -25.40 12.00
C LEU A 238 4.96 -25.10 12.63
N ASN A 239 5.75 -24.22 12.02
CA ASN A 239 7.05 -23.79 12.53
C ASN A 239 6.96 -22.65 13.55
N ALA A 240 5.76 -22.36 14.08
CA ALA A 240 5.60 -21.38 15.15
C ALA A 240 6.39 -21.80 16.40
N VAL A 241 7.15 -20.89 16.98
CA VAL A 241 7.95 -21.15 18.18
C VAL A 241 7.38 -20.32 19.33
N GLU A 242 7.23 -20.91 20.50
CA GLU A 242 6.76 -20.17 21.68
C GLU A 242 7.77 -19.07 22.06
N ASP A 243 7.26 -17.92 22.48
CA ASP A 243 8.08 -16.82 22.94
C ASP A 243 8.77 -17.19 24.26
N PRO A 244 10.12 -17.14 24.35
CA PRO A 244 10.84 -17.49 25.58
C PRO A 244 10.44 -16.66 26.80
N CYS A 245 9.92 -15.45 26.59
CA CYS A 245 9.58 -14.51 27.64
C CYS A 245 8.05 -14.35 27.83
N ALA A 246 7.22 -15.00 27.01
CA ALA A 246 5.77 -14.82 27.05
C ALA A 246 5.04 -16.14 26.75
N ARG A 247 4.77 -16.91 27.81
CA ARG A 247 4.01 -18.16 27.73
C ARG A 247 2.64 -17.94 27.07
N GLY A 248 2.25 -18.83 26.16
CA GLY A 248 1.00 -18.72 25.40
C GLY A 248 1.04 -17.71 24.25
N ILE A 249 2.19 -17.11 23.97
CA ILE A 249 2.44 -16.29 22.78
C ILE A 249 3.48 -17.01 21.91
N PHE A 250 3.21 -17.08 20.61
CA PHE A 250 4.09 -17.72 19.64
C PHE A 250 4.59 -16.70 18.62
N ARG A 251 5.73 -17.00 18.01
CA ARG A 251 6.40 -16.21 16.98
C ARG A 251 6.31 -16.93 15.64
N LEU A 252 5.78 -16.25 14.63
CA LEU A 252 5.75 -16.72 13.24
C LEU A 252 6.79 -15.94 12.43
N SER A 253 7.75 -16.64 11.84
CA SER A 253 8.75 -16.03 10.97
C SER A 253 8.13 -15.68 9.61
N VAL A 254 8.27 -14.42 9.18
CA VAL A 254 7.73 -13.90 7.91
C VAL A 254 8.76 -13.06 7.17
N GLY A 255 8.57 -12.90 5.87
CA GLY A 255 9.48 -12.18 4.98
C GLY A 255 10.10 -13.10 3.91
N PRO A 256 10.86 -12.52 2.97
CA PRO A 256 11.51 -13.26 1.89
C PRO A 256 12.53 -14.32 2.37
N ALA A 257 13.17 -14.11 3.52
CA ALA A 257 14.14 -15.03 4.09
C ALA A 257 13.52 -16.07 5.05
N ALA A 258 12.22 -15.98 5.31
CA ALA A 258 11.53 -16.99 6.13
C ALA A 258 11.44 -18.33 5.36
N ASN A 259 11.35 -19.43 6.11
CA ASN A 259 11.17 -20.76 5.54
C ASN A 259 9.84 -21.38 6.00
N PRO A 260 8.81 -21.42 5.14
CA PRO A 260 8.80 -20.97 3.74
C PRO A 260 8.64 -19.43 3.60
N PRO A 261 8.97 -18.85 2.43
CA PRO A 261 8.90 -17.39 2.24
C PRO A 261 7.47 -16.86 2.30
N VAL A 262 7.28 -15.75 3.03
CA VAL A 262 6.00 -15.05 3.18
C VAL A 262 6.16 -13.59 2.73
N PRO A 263 5.28 -13.08 1.84
CA PRO A 263 5.37 -11.71 1.36
C PRO A 263 5.12 -10.69 2.48
N THR A 264 6.02 -9.72 2.63
CA THR A 264 5.90 -8.58 3.54
C THR A 264 6.06 -7.27 2.80
N LYS A 265 5.50 -6.19 3.36
CA LYS A 265 5.65 -4.85 2.75
C LYS A 265 7.12 -4.43 2.81
N PHE A 266 7.66 -3.98 1.67
CA PHE A 266 9.08 -3.63 1.50
C PHE A 266 10.05 -4.78 1.76
N SER A 267 9.59 -6.04 1.67
CA SER A 267 10.44 -7.23 1.85
C SER A 267 11.16 -7.29 3.21
N VAL A 268 10.53 -6.73 4.26
CA VAL A 268 11.05 -6.77 5.63
C VAL A 268 10.96 -8.20 6.18
N ASN A 269 12.07 -8.73 6.69
CA ASN A 269 12.08 -9.98 7.46
C ASN A 269 11.79 -9.68 8.93
N GLY A 270 11.09 -10.58 9.59
CA GLY A 270 10.87 -10.48 11.04
C GLY A 270 9.94 -11.56 11.56
N GLN A 271 9.49 -11.37 12.79
CA GLN A 271 8.58 -12.28 13.48
C GLN A 271 7.32 -11.53 13.89
N ILE A 272 6.17 -12.13 13.63
CA ILE A 272 4.88 -11.63 14.14
C ILE A 272 4.47 -12.46 15.36
N LEU A 273 3.85 -11.80 16.33
CA LEU A 273 3.33 -12.45 17.53
C LEU A 273 1.91 -12.98 17.26
N ILE A 274 1.62 -14.18 17.74
CA ILE A 274 0.29 -14.80 17.65
C ILE A 274 -0.07 -15.48 18.99
N PRO A 275 -1.27 -15.23 19.54
CA PRO A 275 -1.75 -15.95 20.72
C PRO A 275 -1.95 -17.44 20.44
N GLU A 276 -1.66 -18.29 21.42
CA GLU A 276 -1.76 -19.76 21.32
C GLU A 276 -3.15 -20.22 20.86
N GLN A 277 -4.22 -19.64 21.40
CA GLN A 277 -5.60 -19.99 21.03
C GLN A 277 -5.86 -19.79 19.53
N LEU A 278 -5.39 -18.66 18.97
CA LEU A 278 -5.55 -18.37 17.54
C LEU A 278 -4.65 -19.27 16.69
N LEU A 279 -3.43 -19.56 17.15
CA LEU A 279 -2.53 -20.50 16.49
C LEU A 279 -3.16 -21.90 16.38
N ASN A 280 -3.73 -22.40 17.47
CA ASN A 280 -4.40 -23.70 17.52
C ASN A 280 -5.65 -23.73 16.63
N THR A 281 -6.41 -22.63 16.59
CA THR A 281 -7.57 -22.51 15.69
C THR A 281 -7.16 -22.62 14.22
N ILE A 282 -6.05 -21.99 13.82
CA ILE A 282 -5.55 -22.08 12.44
C ILE A 282 -4.97 -23.46 12.15
N LYS A 283 -4.26 -24.08 13.11
CA LYS A 283 -3.80 -25.48 12.97
C LYS A 283 -4.98 -26.42 12.71
N ALA A 284 -6.08 -26.28 13.46
CA ALA A 284 -7.29 -27.07 13.23
C ALA A 284 -7.90 -26.81 11.85
N TYR A 285 -7.95 -25.53 11.42
CA TYR A 285 -8.44 -25.17 10.09
C TYR A 285 -7.61 -25.79 8.94
N ILE A 286 -6.29 -25.84 9.06
CA ILE A 286 -5.38 -26.41 8.05
C ILE A 286 -5.73 -27.88 7.73
N TYR A 287 -6.21 -28.63 8.73
CA TYR A 287 -6.60 -30.03 8.59
C TYR A 287 -8.11 -30.23 8.41
N SER A 288 -8.88 -29.15 8.30
CA SER A 288 -10.33 -29.25 8.09
C SER A 288 -10.68 -29.81 6.71
N VAL A 289 -11.77 -30.58 6.65
CA VAL A 289 -12.32 -31.13 5.39
C VAL A 289 -12.50 -30.03 4.34
N GLN A 290 -12.98 -28.86 4.77
CA GLN A 290 -13.18 -27.71 3.89
C GLN A 290 -11.88 -27.23 3.25
N ARG A 291 -10.80 -27.06 4.03
CA ARG A 291 -9.50 -26.63 3.52
C ARG A 291 -8.93 -27.70 2.59
N LEU A 292 -8.98 -28.99 2.98
CA LEU A 292 -8.47 -30.11 2.16
C LEU A 292 -9.14 -30.18 0.78
N HIS A 293 -10.45 -29.95 0.69
CA HIS A 293 -11.15 -29.87 -0.59
C HIS A 293 -10.66 -28.72 -1.48
N ARG A 294 -10.26 -27.59 -0.89
CA ARG A 294 -9.71 -26.45 -1.66
C ARG A 294 -8.28 -26.73 -2.10
N GLU A 295 -7.49 -27.38 -1.26
CA GLU A 295 -6.14 -27.85 -1.60
C GLU A 295 -6.17 -28.84 -2.77
N ALA A 296 -7.12 -29.77 -2.80
CA ALA A 296 -7.28 -30.73 -3.90
C ALA A 296 -7.51 -30.05 -5.26
N LYS A 297 -8.12 -28.85 -5.26
CA LYS A 297 -8.38 -28.04 -6.46
C LYS A 297 -7.23 -27.06 -6.79
N ALA A 298 -6.29 -26.87 -5.88
CA ALA A 298 -5.26 -25.84 -6.01
C ALA A 298 -4.13 -26.30 -6.93
N ASP A 299 -3.56 -25.33 -7.66
CA ASP A 299 -2.31 -25.54 -8.40
C ASP A 299 -1.19 -25.96 -7.45
N GLN A 300 -0.26 -26.78 -7.95
CA GLN A 300 0.80 -27.38 -7.14
C GLN A 300 1.62 -26.34 -6.34
N GLU A 301 1.82 -25.13 -6.87
CA GLU A 301 2.55 -24.03 -6.23
C GLU A 301 1.79 -23.33 -5.07
N ASN A 302 0.49 -23.58 -4.98
CA ASN A 302 -0.44 -22.92 -4.07
C ASN A 302 -1.05 -23.90 -3.05
N LYS A 303 -0.90 -25.22 -3.24
CA LYS A 303 -1.46 -26.25 -2.33
C LYS A 303 -1.09 -26.04 -0.87
N ASP A 304 0.13 -25.61 -0.59
CA ASP A 304 0.63 -25.37 0.75
C ASP A 304 0.25 -24.00 1.33
N LEU A 305 -0.51 -23.16 0.61
CA LEU A 305 -1.10 -21.95 1.19
C LEU A 305 -2.12 -22.33 2.27
N VAL A 306 -2.15 -21.55 3.35
CA VAL A 306 -3.16 -21.70 4.40
C VAL A 306 -4.53 -21.30 3.85
N PHE A 307 -4.62 -20.12 3.21
CA PHE A 307 -5.88 -19.58 2.73
C PHE A 307 -6.02 -19.74 1.21
N LEU A 308 -6.97 -20.58 0.82
CA LEU A 308 -7.36 -20.81 -0.56
C LEU A 308 -8.82 -20.38 -0.78
N THR A 309 -9.13 -19.86 -1.95
CA THR A 309 -10.52 -19.59 -2.33
C THR A 309 -11.30 -20.90 -2.51
N ARG A 310 -12.63 -20.82 -2.61
CA ARG A 310 -13.50 -22.00 -2.89
C ARG A 310 -13.13 -22.78 -4.16
N PHE A 311 -12.38 -22.14 -5.07
CA PHE A 311 -11.92 -22.72 -6.33
C PHE A 311 -10.45 -23.16 -6.30
N GLY A 312 -9.78 -23.13 -5.14
CA GLY A 312 -8.37 -23.53 -5.01
C GLY A 312 -7.35 -22.47 -5.42
N HIS A 313 -7.78 -21.27 -5.82
CA HIS A 313 -6.85 -20.17 -6.14
C HIS A 313 -6.38 -19.43 -4.89
N ALA A 314 -5.21 -18.77 -4.98
CA ALA A 314 -4.71 -17.86 -3.96
C ALA A 314 -5.59 -16.60 -3.82
N TYR A 315 -5.68 -16.05 -2.62
CA TYR A 315 -6.40 -14.78 -2.37
C TYR A 315 -5.66 -13.54 -2.88
N SER A 316 -4.33 -13.63 -3.00
CA SER A 316 -3.48 -12.58 -3.56
C SER A 316 -2.88 -13.03 -4.88
N ASP A 317 -3.03 -12.23 -5.92
CA ASP A 317 -2.36 -12.46 -7.19
C ASP A 317 -0.91 -12.00 -7.10
N ARG A 318 0.03 -12.95 -7.22
CA ARG A 318 1.47 -12.68 -7.16
C ARG A 318 1.96 -11.91 -8.38
N VAL A 319 1.33 -12.11 -9.55
CA VAL A 319 1.75 -11.55 -10.84
C VAL A 319 1.23 -10.13 -11.01
N LEU A 320 -0.04 -9.88 -10.71
CA LEU A 320 -0.66 -8.56 -10.85
C LEU A 320 -0.55 -7.69 -9.59
N GLY A 321 -0.11 -8.26 -8.47
CA GLY A 321 0.03 -7.55 -7.20
C GLY A 321 -1.28 -7.00 -6.63
N LYS A 322 -2.41 -7.45 -7.15
CA LYS A 322 -3.76 -7.09 -6.71
C LYS A 322 -4.36 -8.27 -5.95
N SER A 323 -5.30 -7.97 -5.05
CA SER A 323 -6.07 -8.99 -4.34
C SER A 323 -7.55 -8.87 -4.73
N PRO A 324 -7.94 -9.13 -5.99
CA PRO A 324 -9.32 -8.95 -6.45
C PRO A 324 -10.30 -9.83 -5.68
N ALA A 325 -9.90 -11.05 -5.32
CA ALA A 325 -10.69 -11.96 -4.49
C ALA A 325 -10.97 -11.35 -3.11
N ILE A 326 -9.96 -10.77 -2.46
CA ILE A 326 -10.10 -10.14 -1.14
C ILE A 326 -10.95 -8.87 -1.23
N ASN A 327 -10.74 -8.03 -2.24
CA ASN A 327 -11.53 -6.82 -2.41
C ASN A 327 -13.02 -7.14 -2.59
N ARG A 328 -13.33 -8.20 -3.36
CA ARG A 328 -14.70 -8.70 -3.52
C ARG A 328 -15.27 -9.23 -2.21
N LEU A 329 -14.52 -10.08 -1.49
CA LEU A 329 -14.94 -10.58 -0.17
C LEU A 329 -15.24 -9.44 0.81
N MET A 330 -14.37 -8.43 0.88
CA MET A 330 -14.56 -7.27 1.74
C MET A 330 -15.77 -6.42 1.31
N ALA A 331 -16.00 -6.25 0.02
CA ALA A 331 -17.19 -5.54 -0.48
C ALA A 331 -18.48 -6.28 -0.14
N ASP A 332 -18.51 -7.60 -0.32
CA ASP A 332 -19.68 -8.42 -0.01
C ASP A 332 -19.93 -8.51 1.51
N LEU A 333 -18.87 -8.62 2.32
CA LEU A 333 -18.95 -8.56 3.78
C LEU A 333 -19.58 -7.25 4.24
N ARG A 334 -19.10 -6.11 3.74
CA ARG A 334 -19.68 -4.80 4.09
C ARG A 334 -21.15 -4.72 3.76
N ARG A 335 -21.54 -5.14 2.55
CA ARG A 335 -22.93 -5.10 2.09
C ARG A 335 -23.84 -5.95 3.00
N LYS A 336 -23.42 -7.17 3.34
CA LYS A 336 -24.18 -8.07 4.21
C LYS A 336 -24.25 -7.57 5.65
N ALA A 337 -23.11 -7.19 6.23
CA ALA A 337 -23.06 -6.74 7.61
C ALA A 337 -23.87 -5.45 7.85
N VAL A 338 -23.83 -4.49 6.91
CA VAL A 338 -24.67 -3.29 6.99
C VAL A 338 -26.15 -3.63 6.88
N LYS A 339 -26.52 -4.55 5.97
CA LYS A 339 -27.90 -5.03 5.85
C LYS A 339 -28.41 -5.66 7.15
N ASP A 340 -27.53 -6.33 7.88
CA ASP A 340 -27.84 -7.03 9.13
C ASP A 340 -27.62 -6.14 10.38
N GLY A 341 -27.47 -4.82 10.21
CA GLY A 341 -27.48 -3.83 11.30
C GLY A 341 -26.10 -3.36 11.80
N LEU A 342 -24.99 -3.91 11.30
CA LEU A 342 -23.63 -3.46 11.65
C LEU A 342 -23.25 -2.21 10.84
N ASN A 343 -23.88 -1.07 11.15
CA ASN A 343 -23.76 0.18 10.38
C ASN A 343 -22.31 0.69 10.25
N PHE A 344 -21.44 0.43 11.24
CA PHE A 344 -20.03 0.82 11.18
C PHE A 344 -19.27 0.16 10.01
N MET A 345 -19.78 -0.95 9.48
CA MET A 345 -19.16 -1.67 8.37
C MET A 345 -19.22 -0.91 7.04
N ALA A 346 -20.07 0.10 6.90
CA ALA A 346 -20.15 0.92 5.68
C ALA A 346 -18.78 1.48 5.27
N ASN A 347 -17.96 1.85 6.27
CA ASN A 347 -16.64 2.44 6.07
C ASN A 347 -15.49 1.50 6.47
N PHE A 348 -15.78 0.23 6.76
CA PHE A 348 -14.75 -0.70 7.23
C PHE A 348 -13.77 -1.09 6.11
N HIS A 349 -12.48 -1.06 6.42
CA HIS A 349 -11.43 -1.59 5.57
C HIS A 349 -10.58 -2.59 6.34
N PHE A 350 -10.12 -3.66 5.68
CA PHE A 350 -9.30 -4.68 6.33
C PHE A 350 -8.10 -4.08 7.06
N HIS A 351 -7.44 -3.05 6.50
CA HIS A 351 -6.27 -2.42 7.11
C HIS A 351 -6.57 -1.71 8.45
N GLN A 352 -7.84 -1.49 8.81
CA GLN A 352 -8.21 -1.05 10.14
C GLN A 352 -7.92 -2.10 11.22
N THR A 353 -7.91 -3.40 10.89
CA THR A 353 -7.50 -4.47 11.83
C THR A 353 -6.09 -4.22 12.36
N ARG A 354 -5.16 -3.86 11.47
CA ARG A 354 -3.79 -3.47 11.80
C ARG A 354 -3.71 -2.14 12.56
N ALA A 355 -4.57 -1.18 12.24
CA ALA A 355 -4.66 0.07 12.99
C ALA A 355 -5.15 -0.16 14.44
N THR A 356 -6.13 -1.05 14.62
CA THR A 356 -6.63 -1.50 15.93
C THR A 356 -5.53 -2.21 16.71
N PHE A 357 -4.88 -3.23 16.12
CA PHE A 357 -3.79 -3.95 16.75
C PHE A 357 -2.67 -3.01 17.21
N GLY A 358 -2.19 -2.14 16.32
CA GLY A 358 -1.10 -1.22 16.64
C GLY A 358 -1.46 -0.24 17.75
N THR A 359 -2.70 0.25 17.77
CA THR A 359 -3.19 1.13 18.84
C THR A 359 -3.25 0.40 20.18
N TRP A 360 -3.78 -0.83 20.19
CA TRP A 360 -3.88 -1.67 21.39
C TRP A 360 -2.49 -2.02 21.94
N LEU A 361 -1.61 -2.55 21.08
CA LEU A 361 -0.25 -2.92 21.44
C LEU A 361 0.54 -1.73 21.97
N THR A 362 0.46 -0.57 21.31
CA THR A 362 1.12 0.66 21.77
C THR A 362 0.57 1.12 23.11
N THR A 363 -0.75 1.03 23.32
CA THR A 363 -1.38 1.43 24.57
C THR A 363 -0.90 0.55 25.73
N ILE A 364 -0.80 -0.77 25.52
CA ILE A 364 -0.28 -1.70 26.52
C ILE A 364 1.20 -1.45 26.76
N ALA A 365 2.01 -1.36 25.70
CA ALA A 365 3.46 -1.19 25.80
C ALA A 365 3.83 0.10 26.57
N LEU A 366 3.11 1.20 26.33
CA LEU A 366 3.32 2.47 27.05
C LEU A 366 2.89 2.44 28.53
N ARG A 367 2.09 1.46 28.96
CA ARG A 367 1.72 1.29 30.38
C ARG A 367 2.79 0.52 31.15
N VAL A 368 3.52 -0.37 30.47
CA VAL A 368 4.43 -1.34 31.12
C VAL A 368 5.91 -1.00 30.96
N GLY A 369 6.27 -0.21 29.95
CA GLY A 369 7.65 0.13 29.65
C GLY A 369 7.84 1.62 29.37
N ASP A 370 9.10 2.04 29.32
CA ASP A 370 9.44 3.38 28.89
C ASP A 370 9.07 3.60 27.40
N PRO A 371 8.85 4.86 26.96
CA PRO A 371 8.44 5.15 25.60
C PRO A 371 9.38 4.61 24.50
N ILE A 372 10.70 4.53 24.75
CA ILE A 372 11.68 4.10 23.74
C ILE A 372 11.53 2.59 23.53
N THR A 373 11.52 1.81 24.61
CA THR A 373 11.34 0.36 24.56
C THR A 373 9.97 0.00 23.97
N ALA A 374 8.91 0.72 24.35
CA ALA A 374 7.59 0.53 23.78
C ALA A 374 7.55 0.77 22.26
N VAL A 375 8.22 1.82 21.76
CA VAL A 375 8.32 2.09 20.31
C VAL A 375 9.07 0.98 19.59
N ALA A 376 10.21 0.54 20.13
CA ALA A 376 11.00 -0.52 19.51
C ALA A 376 10.20 -1.82 19.42
N PHE A 377 9.56 -2.22 20.51
CA PHE A 377 8.71 -3.40 20.56
C PHE A 377 7.55 -3.35 19.54
N VAL A 378 6.80 -2.24 19.50
CA VAL A 378 5.69 -2.08 18.54
C VAL A 378 6.21 -2.03 17.09
N ARG A 379 7.33 -1.36 16.83
CA ARG A 379 7.96 -1.29 15.51
C ARG A 379 8.25 -2.69 14.98
N ASP A 380 8.84 -3.53 15.82
CA ASP A 380 9.26 -4.87 15.44
C ASP A 380 8.05 -5.81 15.29
N ALA A 381 7.11 -5.80 16.25
CA ALA A 381 5.88 -6.56 16.17
C ALA A 381 5.01 -6.20 14.96
N MET A 382 5.02 -4.94 14.53
CA MET A 382 4.30 -4.48 13.34
C MET A 382 5.13 -4.52 12.05
N LEU A 383 6.40 -4.89 12.10
CA LEU A 383 7.33 -4.89 10.96
C LEU A 383 7.41 -3.51 10.25
N HIS A 384 7.54 -2.45 11.03
CA HIS A 384 7.76 -1.10 10.50
C HIS A 384 9.24 -0.91 10.13
N LYS A 385 9.51 -0.52 8.88
CA LYS A 385 10.87 -0.17 8.45
C LYS A 385 11.41 1.09 9.14
N ASN A 386 10.54 2.05 9.45
CA ASN A 386 10.91 3.34 10.03
C ASN A 386 10.11 3.61 11.31
N GLU A 387 10.79 4.01 12.38
CA GLU A 387 10.19 4.38 13.67
C GLU A 387 9.17 5.52 13.56
N SER A 388 9.36 6.44 12.62
CA SER A 388 8.40 7.52 12.34
C SER A 388 7.00 7.00 12.05
N THR A 389 6.87 5.76 11.55
CA THR A 389 5.56 5.10 11.35
C THR A 389 4.94 4.71 12.70
N THR A 390 5.73 4.13 13.61
CA THR A 390 5.30 3.76 14.96
C THR A 390 4.93 4.98 15.80
N PHE A 391 5.69 6.07 15.70
CA PHE A 391 5.41 7.32 16.42
C PHE A 391 4.02 7.90 16.13
N ARG A 392 3.43 7.60 14.97
CA ARG A 392 2.05 8.00 14.66
C ARG A 392 1.04 7.40 15.61
N TYR A 393 1.27 6.18 16.11
CA TYR A 393 0.40 5.53 17.09
C TYR A 393 0.48 6.21 18.47
N ILE A 394 1.68 6.57 18.93
CA ILE A 394 1.87 7.32 20.18
C ILE A 394 1.18 8.67 20.11
N ARG A 395 1.41 9.41 19.02
CA ARG A 395 0.79 10.70 18.79
C ARG A 395 -0.74 10.57 18.80
N PHE A 396 -1.28 9.59 18.08
CA PHE A 396 -2.72 9.31 18.06
C PHE A 396 -3.30 9.04 19.45
N ILE A 397 -2.67 8.17 20.26
CA ILE A 397 -3.15 7.84 21.61
C ILE A 397 -3.12 9.06 22.53
N ARG A 398 -2.00 9.80 22.56
CA ARG A 398 -1.87 11.00 23.41
C ARG A 398 -2.88 12.08 23.04
N GLN A 399 -3.04 12.36 21.74
CA GLN A 399 -3.99 13.37 21.27
C GLN A 399 -5.44 12.93 21.47
N SER A 400 -5.76 11.64 21.34
CA SER A 400 -7.12 11.13 21.59
C SER A 400 -7.54 11.31 23.04
N LYS A 401 -6.62 11.10 24.00
CA LYS A 401 -6.88 11.37 25.42
C LYS A 401 -7.18 12.85 25.67
N VAL A 402 -6.31 13.73 25.18
CA VAL A 402 -6.50 15.18 25.30
C VAL A 402 -7.83 15.61 24.70
N LYS A 403 -8.21 15.09 23.53
CA LYS A 403 -9.50 15.41 22.90
C LYS A 403 -10.68 14.94 23.73
N ALA A 404 -10.62 13.75 24.30
CA ALA A 404 -11.70 13.23 25.13
C ALA A 404 -11.85 14.08 26.41
N GLU A 405 -10.74 14.44 27.05
CA GLU A 405 -10.74 15.31 28.24
C GLU A 405 -11.26 16.70 27.90
N VAL A 406 -10.75 17.34 26.84
CA VAL A 406 -11.21 18.66 26.38
C VAL A 406 -12.70 18.61 26.00
N ALA A 407 -13.16 17.57 25.31
CA ALA A 407 -14.56 17.43 24.95
C ALA A 407 -15.44 17.29 26.19
N ASN A 408 -15.02 16.50 27.19
CA ASN A 408 -15.75 16.36 28.45
C ASN A 408 -15.82 17.69 29.22
N GLU A 409 -14.69 18.41 29.34
CA GLU A 409 -14.66 19.72 30.00
C GLU A 409 -15.47 20.77 29.23
N PHE A 410 -15.40 20.76 27.89
CA PHE A 410 -16.23 21.62 27.05
C PHE A 410 -17.71 21.29 27.24
N THR A 411 -18.11 20.03 27.18
CA THR A 411 -19.49 19.63 27.46
C THR A 411 -19.92 20.12 28.84
N ARG A 412 -19.12 19.95 29.90
CA ARG A 412 -19.46 20.46 31.25
C ARG A 412 -19.56 21.99 31.32
N ALA A 413 -18.65 22.71 30.68
CA ALA A 413 -18.62 24.17 30.68
C ALA A 413 -19.82 24.78 29.94
N PHE A 414 -20.38 24.05 28.97
CA PHE A 414 -21.46 24.52 28.10
C PHE A 414 -22.79 23.77 28.29
N SER A 415 -22.86 22.75 29.16
CA SER A 415 -24.07 21.97 29.49
C SER A 415 -25.04 22.73 30.41
N GLY A 416 -25.43 23.92 29.97
CA GLY A 416 -26.27 24.87 30.70
C GLY A 416 -26.32 26.26 30.08
N ILE A 417 -25.59 26.51 28.98
CA ILE A 417 -25.70 27.74 28.20
C ILE A 417 -26.74 27.48 27.11
N ASP A 418 -27.90 28.09 27.25
CA ASP A 418 -28.97 28.03 26.24
C ASP A 418 -28.60 28.96 25.09
N ILE A 419 -27.91 28.41 24.09
CA ILE A 419 -27.42 29.16 22.91
C ILE A 419 -28.49 29.34 21.84
N PHE A 420 -29.69 28.79 22.08
CA PHE A 420 -30.87 28.87 21.23
C PHE A 420 -32.03 29.48 22.02
N GLN A 421 -31.88 30.72 22.48
CA GLN A 421 -33.05 31.53 22.80
C GLN A 421 -33.57 32.11 21.48
N GLU A 422 -34.79 31.73 21.09
CA GLU A 422 -35.54 32.39 20.02
C GLU A 422 -35.88 33.84 20.35
#